data_AF-J2VVJ1-F1
#
_entry.id   AF-J2VVJ1-F1
#
_cell.length_a   1.000
_cell.length_b   1.000
_cell.length_c   1.000
_cell.angle_alpha   90.00
_cell.angle_beta   90.00
_cell.angle_gamma   90.00
#
_symmetry.space_group_name_H-M   'P 1'
#
loop_
_entity.id
_entity.type
_entity.pdbx_description
1 polymer ?
#
loop_
_entity_poly.entity_id
_entity_poly.type
_entity_poly.pdbx_seq_one_letter_code
_entity_poly.pdbx_strand_id
1 'polypeptide(L)'
;MVQDLKSMSMWAKGAMTLFAAFAIYGAVSLGIMVADRQPPIFYIKASALSVSVPQGGTIEVEFEVERSRICSSTVKRWLVDSAGTRHSITNFTVGSNLKKGREVYQRSITIPANAAVGTAYYEVKLEFACNVIQRLGWTVKVNAPHIKFEITPSTSLVPFQPPVFESMD
;
A
#
# COMPACT_ATOMS: atom_id res chain seq x y z
N MET A 1 -19.50 -27.88 58.08
CA MET A 1 -18.03 -27.81 57.98
C MET A 1 -17.44 -28.75 56.90
N VAL A 2 -17.63 -30.08 56.94
CA VAL A 2 -17.07 -30.98 55.89
C VAL A 2 -17.76 -30.84 54.52
N GLN A 3 -19.08 -30.58 54.48
CA GLN A 3 -19.81 -30.33 53.22
C GLN A 3 -19.39 -29.01 52.54
N ASP A 4 -19.09 -27.96 53.31
CA ASP A 4 -18.62 -26.66 52.79
C ASP A 4 -17.24 -26.74 52.13
N LEU A 5 -16.30 -27.49 52.73
CA LEU A 5 -14.98 -27.75 52.15
C LEU A 5 -15.07 -28.49 50.80
N LYS A 6 -16.00 -29.45 50.68
CA LYS A 6 -16.20 -30.23 49.45
C LYS A 6 -16.82 -29.36 48.34
N SER A 7 -17.81 -28.54 48.69
CA SER A 7 -18.41 -27.55 47.78
C SER A 7 -17.37 -26.55 47.27
N MET A 8 -16.59 -25.94 48.17
CA MET A 8 -15.55 -24.97 47.81
C MET A 8 -14.46 -25.59 46.90
N SER A 9 -14.13 -26.87 47.10
CA SER A 9 -13.19 -27.59 46.23
C SER A 9 -13.74 -27.87 44.82
N MET A 10 -15.06 -28.06 44.68
CA MET A 10 -15.71 -28.25 43.37
C MET A 10 -15.76 -26.94 42.58
N TRP A 11 -16.07 -25.82 43.24
CA TRP A 11 -16.03 -24.50 42.62
C TRP A 11 -14.62 -24.12 42.17
N ALA A 12 -13.60 -24.40 42.98
CA ALA A 12 -12.20 -24.15 42.61
C ALA A 12 -11.75 -24.97 41.39
N LYS A 13 -12.10 -26.26 41.33
CA LYS A 13 -11.82 -27.13 40.17
C LYS A 13 -12.59 -26.68 38.92
N GLY A 14 -13.86 -26.32 39.07
CA GLY A 14 -14.68 -25.79 37.98
C GLY A 14 -14.10 -24.50 37.40
N ALA A 15 -13.72 -23.56 38.27
CA ALA A 15 -13.07 -22.32 37.88
C ALA A 15 -11.74 -22.59 37.17
N MET A 16 -10.88 -23.45 37.72
CA MET A 16 -9.58 -23.78 37.12
C MET A 16 -9.71 -24.40 35.74
N THR A 17 -10.65 -25.33 35.54
CA THR A 17 -10.94 -25.91 34.22
C THR A 17 -11.40 -24.85 33.24
N LEU A 18 -12.28 -23.94 33.67
CA LEU A 18 -12.77 -22.86 32.81
C LEU A 18 -11.64 -21.90 32.42
N PHE A 19 -10.79 -21.51 33.36
CA PHE A 19 -9.60 -20.68 33.10
C PHE A 19 -8.65 -21.36 32.11
N ALA A 20 -8.35 -22.64 32.31
CA ALA A 20 -7.50 -23.40 31.40
C ALA A 20 -8.10 -23.47 29.99
N ALA A 21 -9.42 -23.70 29.87
CA ALA A 21 -10.11 -23.71 28.58
C ALA A 21 -10.03 -22.36 27.87
N PHE A 22 -10.26 -21.25 28.57
CA PHE A 22 -10.11 -19.90 28.00
C PHE A 22 -8.66 -19.60 27.61
N ALA A 23 -7.68 -20.01 28.41
CA ALA A 23 -6.27 -19.82 28.09
C ALA A 23 -5.86 -20.57 26.82
N ILE A 24 -6.28 -21.84 26.69
CA ILE A 24 -6.04 -22.66 25.49
C ILE A 24 -6.71 -22.02 24.27
N TYR A 25 -7.98 -21.63 24.39
CA TYR A 25 -8.71 -20.97 23.30
C TYR A 25 -8.02 -19.67 22.87
N GLY A 26 -7.62 -18.84 23.83
CA GLY A 26 -6.88 -17.61 23.58
C GLY A 26 -5.56 -17.86 22.86
N ALA A 27 -4.78 -18.84 23.30
CA ALA A 27 -3.51 -19.21 22.68
C ALA A 27 -3.70 -19.70 21.23
N VAL A 28 -4.70 -20.56 20.98
CA VAL A 28 -5.01 -21.05 19.63
C VAL A 28 -5.46 -19.90 18.72
N SER A 29 -6.34 -19.03 19.20
CA SER A 29 -6.84 -17.88 18.44
C SER A 29 -5.71 -16.90 18.08
N LEU A 30 -4.82 -16.60 19.03
CA LEU A 30 -3.62 -15.81 18.79
C LEU A 30 -2.69 -16.49 17.78
N GLY A 31 -2.47 -17.80 17.90
CA GLY A 31 -1.69 -18.59 16.95
C GLY A 31 -2.21 -18.47 15.52
N ILE A 32 -3.54 -18.58 15.34
CA ILE A 32 -4.18 -18.42 14.02
C ILE A 32 -3.99 -16.99 13.48
N MET A 33 -4.19 -15.96 14.32
CA MET A 33 -4.02 -14.56 13.90
C MET A 33 -2.58 -14.23 13.49
N VAL A 34 -1.59 -14.80 14.16
CA VAL A 34 -0.16 -14.64 13.84
C VAL A 34 0.20 -15.39 12.56
N ALA A 35 -0.37 -16.59 12.37
CA ALA A 35 -0.12 -17.43 11.20
C ALA A 35 -0.76 -16.90 9.92
N ASP A 36 -1.84 -16.12 10.01
CA ASP A 36 -2.48 -15.51 8.83
C ASP A 36 -1.56 -14.47 8.16
N ARG A 37 -0.94 -14.90 7.05
CA ARG A 37 -0.07 -14.08 6.18
C ARG A 37 -0.54 -14.01 4.74
N GLN A 38 -1.79 -14.40 4.46
CA GLN A 38 -2.28 -14.44 3.09
C GLN A 38 -2.44 -13.01 2.52
N PRO A 39 -1.94 -12.69 1.32
CA PRO A 39 -2.15 -11.36 0.75
C PRO A 39 -3.64 -11.15 0.41
N PRO A 40 -4.23 -9.99 0.76
CA PRO A 40 -5.65 -9.72 0.52
C PRO A 40 -5.96 -9.27 -0.91
N ILE A 41 -4.93 -9.00 -1.71
CA ILE A 41 -5.03 -8.61 -3.11
C ILE A 41 -4.00 -9.37 -3.94
N PHE A 42 -4.30 -9.52 -5.23
CA PHE A 42 -3.38 -10.00 -6.25
C PHE A 42 -3.40 -9.02 -7.42
N TYR A 43 -2.23 -8.74 -7.98
CA TYR A 43 -2.11 -7.91 -9.18
C TYR A 43 -2.32 -8.77 -10.41
N ILE A 44 -3.26 -8.37 -11.25
CA ILE A 44 -3.50 -8.97 -12.57
C ILE A 44 -2.72 -8.20 -13.63
N LYS A 45 -2.79 -6.86 -13.59
CA LYS A 45 -2.13 -5.97 -14.55
C LYS A 45 -1.63 -4.70 -13.83
N ALA A 46 -0.49 -4.19 -14.29
CA ALA A 46 0.07 -2.92 -13.86
C ALA A 46 0.78 -2.29 -15.07
N SER A 47 0.32 -1.12 -15.52
CA SER A 47 0.87 -0.48 -16.72
C SER A 47 0.74 1.03 -16.66
N ALA A 48 1.69 1.75 -17.25
CA ALA A 48 1.53 3.16 -17.53
C ALA A 48 0.70 3.35 -18.81
N LEU A 49 -0.17 4.36 -18.83
CA LEU A 49 -0.94 4.71 -20.02
C LEU A 49 -0.11 5.47 -21.05
N SER A 50 0.96 6.14 -20.62
CA SER A 50 1.99 6.71 -21.48
C SER A 50 3.33 6.00 -21.25
N VAL A 51 4.12 5.83 -22.30
CA VAL A 51 5.48 5.25 -22.20
C VAL A 51 6.54 6.29 -21.90
N SER A 52 6.23 7.58 -22.09
CA SER A 52 7.14 8.70 -21.83
C SER A 52 6.43 9.86 -21.13
N VAL A 53 7.18 10.59 -20.31
CA VAL A 53 6.67 11.75 -19.55
C VAL A 53 7.81 12.74 -19.29
N PRO A 54 7.61 14.06 -19.51
CA PRO A 54 8.62 15.05 -19.20
C PRO A 54 8.81 15.21 -17.68
N GLN A 55 10.00 15.64 -17.27
CA GLN A 55 10.23 16.14 -15.90
C GLN A 55 9.19 17.20 -15.53
N GLY A 56 8.62 17.11 -14.33
CA GLY A 56 7.52 17.98 -13.89
C GLY A 56 6.14 17.62 -14.47
N GLY A 57 6.09 16.69 -15.42
CA GLY A 57 4.85 16.20 -16.03
C GLY A 57 4.07 15.25 -15.13
N THR A 58 2.90 14.82 -15.60
CA THR A 58 2.07 13.82 -14.94
C THR A 58 1.88 12.61 -15.84
N ILE A 59 1.97 11.42 -15.26
CA ILE A 59 1.70 10.15 -15.92
C ILE A 59 0.53 9.45 -15.24
N GLU A 60 -0.35 8.86 -16.04
CA GLU A 60 -1.42 7.98 -15.56
C GLU A 60 -0.93 6.54 -15.52
N VAL A 61 -1.13 5.88 -14.38
CA VAL A 61 -0.88 4.45 -14.24
C VAL A 61 -2.18 3.72 -13.94
N GLU A 62 -2.35 2.56 -14.56
CA GLU A 62 -3.48 1.67 -14.38
C GLU A 62 -3.04 0.41 -13.64
N PHE A 63 -3.86 0.04 -12.65
CA PHE A 63 -3.75 -1.24 -11.96
C PHE A 63 -5.05 -2.01 -12.10
N GLU A 64 -4.91 -3.29 -12.36
CA GLU A 64 -5.99 -4.27 -12.25
C GLU A 64 -5.63 -5.24 -11.13
N VAL A 65 -6.51 -5.35 -10.15
CA VAL A 65 -6.31 -6.19 -8.97
C VAL A 65 -7.53 -7.07 -8.72
N GLU A 66 -7.28 -8.26 -8.18
CA GLU A 66 -8.31 -9.13 -7.62
C GLU A 66 -8.21 -9.09 -6.10
N ARG A 67 -9.28 -8.63 -5.44
CA ARG A 67 -9.34 -8.52 -3.98
C ARG A 67 -10.05 -9.73 -3.39
N SER A 68 -9.34 -10.52 -2.60
CA SER A 68 -9.90 -11.69 -1.91
C SER A 68 -10.59 -11.33 -0.59
N ARG A 69 -10.12 -10.27 0.09
CA ARG A 69 -10.65 -9.79 1.37
C ARG A 69 -10.45 -8.29 1.56
N ILE A 70 -11.30 -7.68 2.39
CA ILE A 70 -11.25 -6.25 2.70
C ILE A 70 -10.51 -6.07 4.02
N CYS A 71 -9.40 -5.34 3.98
CA CYS A 71 -8.58 -5.01 5.16
C CYS A 71 -8.16 -3.55 5.11
N SER A 72 -7.82 -2.97 6.26
CA SER A 72 -7.18 -1.66 6.28
C SER A 72 -5.82 -1.75 5.58
N SER A 73 -5.47 -0.72 4.81
CA SER A 73 -4.21 -0.69 4.07
C SER A 73 -3.57 0.68 4.08
N THR A 74 -2.24 0.68 4.21
CA THR A 74 -1.40 1.86 4.00
C THR A 74 -0.60 1.66 2.72
N VAL A 75 -0.67 2.63 1.82
CA VAL A 75 0.03 2.59 0.54
C VAL A 75 1.23 3.50 0.60
N LYS A 76 2.40 2.95 0.32
CA LYS A 76 3.66 3.69 0.19
C LYS A 76 4.11 3.69 -1.26
N ARG A 77 4.43 4.87 -1.80
CA ARG A 77 4.61 5.09 -3.24
C ARG A 77 5.92 5.81 -3.51
N TRP A 78 6.66 5.32 -4.49
CA TRP A 78 7.94 5.92 -4.89
C TRP A 78 8.14 5.87 -6.39
N LEU A 79 8.82 6.88 -6.90
CA LEU A 79 9.45 6.87 -8.21
C LEU A 79 10.93 6.55 -8.03
N VAL A 80 11.47 5.63 -8.82
CA VAL A 80 12.91 5.42 -8.93
C VAL A 80 13.34 5.84 -10.33
N ASP A 81 14.21 6.84 -10.41
CA ASP A 81 14.72 7.37 -11.68
C ASP A 81 15.92 6.60 -12.22
N SER A 82 16.43 7.01 -13.38
CA SER A 82 17.56 6.38 -14.06
C SER A 82 18.88 6.46 -13.27
N ALA A 83 19.01 7.42 -12.35
CA ALA A 83 20.14 7.54 -11.44
C ALA A 83 19.99 6.66 -10.17
N GLY A 84 18.87 5.94 -10.05
CA GLY A 84 18.55 5.14 -8.86
C GLY A 84 18.04 5.97 -7.68
N THR A 85 17.72 7.25 -7.89
CA THR A 85 17.20 8.12 -6.84
C THR A 85 15.74 7.79 -6.57
N ARG A 86 15.40 7.60 -5.30
CA ARG A 86 14.04 7.27 -4.86
C ARG A 86 13.30 8.51 -4.42
N HIS A 87 12.35 8.96 -5.23
CA HIS A 87 11.50 10.12 -4.95
C HIS A 87 10.20 9.65 -4.30
N SER A 88 9.86 10.23 -3.14
CA SER A 88 8.60 9.93 -2.46
C SER A 88 7.43 10.54 -3.21
N ILE A 89 6.41 9.74 -3.48
CA ILE A 89 5.12 10.22 -3.99
C ILE A 89 4.14 10.22 -2.82
N THR A 90 3.24 11.21 -2.75
CA THR A 90 2.31 11.39 -1.63
C THR A 90 1.60 10.08 -1.27
N ASN A 91 1.68 9.66 -0.02
CA ASN A 91 0.99 8.45 0.43
C ASN A 91 -0.50 8.73 0.66
N PHE A 92 -1.34 7.71 0.56
CA PHE A 92 -2.75 7.83 0.93
C PHE A 92 -3.24 6.55 1.60
N THR A 93 -4.23 6.70 2.47
CA THR A 93 -5.00 5.59 3.02
C THR A 93 -6.15 5.29 2.07
N VAL A 94 -6.32 4.02 1.72
CA VAL A 94 -7.42 3.62 0.84
C VAL A 94 -8.74 3.77 1.60
N GLY A 95 -9.70 4.49 1.01
CA GLY A 95 -11.00 4.80 1.63
C GLY A 95 -11.91 3.58 1.85
N SER A 96 -13.04 3.81 2.52
CA SER A 96 -13.96 2.77 3.04
C SER A 96 -14.81 2.03 2.00
N ASN A 97 -14.82 2.47 0.74
CA ASN A 97 -15.69 1.92 -0.31
C ASN A 97 -15.03 0.83 -1.16
N LEU A 98 -14.24 -0.05 -0.54
CA LEU A 98 -13.60 -1.16 -1.24
C LEU A 98 -14.57 -2.32 -1.42
N LYS A 99 -14.57 -2.93 -2.62
CA LYS A 99 -15.39 -4.11 -2.90
C LYS A 99 -14.50 -5.33 -3.04
N LYS A 100 -15.04 -6.50 -2.68
CA LYS A 100 -14.41 -7.77 -2.98
C LYS A 100 -14.53 -8.05 -4.48
N GLY A 101 -13.53 -8.70 -5.06
CA GLY A 101 -13.49 -9.08 -6.47
C GLY A 101 -12.52 -8.23 -7.29
N ARG A 102 -12.72 -8.23 -8.60
CA ARG A 102 -11.89 -7.51 -9.58
C ARG A 102 -12.15 -6.02 -9.54
N GLU A 103 -11.08 -5.24 -9.45
CA GLU A 103 -11.09 -3.78 -9.46
C GLU A 103 -10.03 -3.27 -10.45
N VAL A 104 -10.42 -2.33 -11.32
CA VAL A 104 -9.51 -1.54 -12.15
C VAL A 104 -9.50 -0.12 -11.62
N TYR A 105 -8.32 0.44 -11.40
CA TYR A 105 -8.19 1.83 -10.98
C TYR A 105 -7.00 2.51 -11.63
N GLN A 106 -7.18 3.79 -11.92
CA GLN A 106 -6.14 4.66 -12.47
C GLN A 106 -5.67 5.68 -11.43
N ARG A 107 -4.39 6.04 -11.50
CA ARG A 107 -3.76 7.00 -10.61
C ARG A 107 -2.81 7.90 -11.39
N SER A 108 -3.00 9.20 -11.21
CA SER A 108 -2.07 10.22 -11.66
C SER A 108 -0.85 10.28 -10.73
N ILE A 109 0.33 10.40 -11.33
CA ILE A 109 1.60 10.58 -10.62
C ILE A 109 2.33 11.75 -11.27
N THR A 110 2.75 12.71 -10.46
CA THR A 110 3.60 13.81 -10.91
C THR A 110 5.07 13.41 -10.81
N ILE A 111 5.81 13.60 -11.90
CA ILE A 111 7.24 13.35 -11.97
C ILE A 111 7.97 14.56 -11.36
N PRO A 112 8.85 14.37 -10.36
CA PRO A 112 9.65 15.46 -9.82
C PRO A 112 10.44 16.16 -10.92
N ALA A 113 10.50 17.49 -10.87
CA ALA A 113 11.25 18.29 -11.85
C ALA A 113 12.77 17.99 -11.82
N ASN A 114 13.27 17.47 -10.70
CA ASN A 114 14.67 17.07 -10.49
C ASN A 114 14.94 15.57 -10.70
N ALA A 115 13.97 14.79 -11.18
CA ALA A 115 14.19 13.37 -11.47
C ALA A 115 15.14 13.20 -12.66
N ALA A 116 16.07 12.25 -12.61
CA ALA A 116 17.00 12.03 -13.71
C ALA A 116 16.27 11.57 -15.00
N VAL A 117 16.71 12.10 -16.14
CA VAL A 117 16.22 11.72 -17.47
C VAL A 117 16.66 10.29 -17.79
N GLY A 118 15.78 9.51 -18.40
CA GLY A 118 16.03 8.10 -18.74
C GLY A 118 14.95 7.16 -18.21
N THR A 119 15.25 5.86 -18.28
CA THR A 119 14.33 4.82 -17.81
C THR A 119 14.12 4.89 -16.30
N ALA A 120 12.86 5.00 -15.91
CA ALA A 120 12.41 5.05 -14.53
C ALA A 120 11.37 3.96 -14.26
N TYR A 121 11.06 3.72 -12.99
CA TYR A 121 9.94 2.88 -12.62
C TYR A 121 9.20 3.38 -11.38
N TYR A 122 7.90 3.11 -11.37
CA TYR A 122 7.02 3.36 -10.26
C TYR A 122 6.91 2.13 -9.35
N GLU A 123 7.13 2.34 -8.06
CA GLU A 123 7.13 1.32 -7.02
C GLU A 123 5.99 1.60 -6.02
N VAL A 124 5.17 0.58 -5.75
CA VAL A 124 4.11 0.65 -4.74
C VAL A 124 4.26 -0.51 -3.76
N LYS A 125 4.26 -0.18 -2.47
CA LYS A 125 4.23 -1.14 -1.38
C LYS A 125 2.97 -0.94 -0.55
N LEU A 126 2.24 -2.01 -0.30
CA LEU A 126 1.02 -2.02 0.49
C LEU A 126 1.26 -2.79 1.77
N GLU A 127 0.82 -2.19 2.88
CA GLU A 127 0.85 -2.81 4.20
C GLU A 127 -0.59 -3.01 4.66
N PHE A 128 -1.01 -4.26 4.80
CA PHE A 128 -2.37 -4.65 5.16
C PHE A 128 -2.48 -5.08 6.62
N ALA A 129 -3.58 -4.67 7.25
CA ALA A 129 -3.96 -5.08 8.60
C ALA A 129 -5.40 -5.63 8.61
N CYS A 130 -5.51 -6.96 8.61
CA CYS A 130 -6.76 -7.72 8.55
C CYS A 130 -7.28 -8.17 9.93
N ASN A 131 -6.39 -8.32 10.92
CA ASN A 131 -6.75 -8.70 12.30
C ASN A 131 -6.06 -7.81 13.33
N VAL A 132 -6.37 -7.99 14.61
CA VAL A 132 -5.86 -7.15 15.71
C VAL A 132 -4.34 -7.19 15.81
N ILE A 133 -3.73 -8.37 15.70
CA ILE A 133 -2.26 -8.51 15.76
C ILE A 133 -1.59 -7.76 14.61
N GLN A 134 -2.16 -7.83 13.41
CA GLN A 134 -1.61 -7.11 12.26
C GLN A 134 -1.74 -5.59 12.42
N ARG A 135 -2.78 -5.09 13.11
CA ARG A 135 -2.91 -3.66 13.46
C ARG A 135 -1.86 -3.20 14.48
N LEU A 136 -1.33 -4.11 15.30
CA LEU A 136 -0.28 -3.84 16.28
C LEU A 136 1.14 -3.84 15.68
N GLY A 137 1.27 -3.83 14.34
CA GLY A 137 2.55 -3.67 13.64
C GLY A 137 2.99 -4.90 12.86
N TRP A 138 2.27 -6.02 12.95
CA TRP A 138 2.60 -7.26 12.23
C TRP A 138 1.90 -7.36 10.86
N THR A 139 1.96 -6.30 10.06
CA THR A 139 1.20 -6.19 8.80
C THR A 139 1.65 -7.20 7.73
N VAL A 140 0.75 -7.48 6.78
CA VAL A 140 1.06 -8.24 5.56
C VAL A 140 1.53 -7.27 4.48
N LYS A 141 2.73 -7.50 3.94
CA LYS A 141 3.36 -6.63 2.94
C LYS A 141 3.16 -7.20 1.54
N VAL A 142 2.70 -6.37 0.61
CA VAL A 142 2.52 -6.72 -0.81
C VAL A 142 3.19 -5.66 -1.67
N ASN A 143 4.00 -6.09 -2.63
CA ASN A 143 4.63 -5.21 -3.61
C ASN A 143 3.85 -5.29 -4.92
N ALA A 144 3.56 -4.14 -5.53
CA ALA A 144 3.04 -4.10 -6.89
C ALA A 144 4.15 -4.42 -7.90
N PRO A 145 3.82 -4.98 -9.08
CA PRO A 145 4.75 -5.05 -10.19
C PRO A 145 5.29 -3.66 -10.55
N HIS A 146 6.57 -3.57 -10.90
CA HIS A 146 7.19 -2.31 -11.30
C HIS A 146 6.62 -1.83 -12.64
N ILE A 147 6.10 -0.60 -12.67
CA ILE A 147 5.64 0.04 -13.89
C ILE A 147 6.78 0.87 -14.45
N LYS A 148 7.33 0.47 -15.60
CA LYS A 148 8.45 1.15 -16.26
C LYS A 148 7.96 2.20 -17.25
N PHE A 149 8.67 3.32 -17.35
CA PHE A 149 8.43 4.38 -18.32
C PHE A 149 9.71 5.23 -18.50
N GLU A 150 9.72 6.09 -19.51
CA GLU A 150 10.84 6.97 -19.83
C GLU A 150 10.59 8.41 -19.33
N ILE A 151 11.51 8.95 -18.54
CA ILE A 151 11.50 10.36 -18.16
C ILE A 151 12.25 11.15 -19.24
N THR A 152 11.57 12.10 -19.88
CA THR A 152 12.17 13.00 -20.87
C THR A 152 12.51 14.36 -20.26
N PRO A 153 13.41 15.14 -20.87
CA PRO A 153 13.69 16.51 -20.42
C PRO A 153 12.41 17.33 -20.36
N SER A 154 12.30 18.24 -19.39
CA SER A 154 11.21 19.21 -19.35
C SER A 154 11.19 20.03 -20.64
N THR A 155 10.02 20.19 -21.25
CA THR A 155 9.82 21.17 -22.32
C THR A 155 9.88 22.58 -21.71
N SER A 156 11.06 23.06 -21.34
CA SER A 156 11.23 24.47 -20.99
C SER A 156 11.07 25.32 -22.25
N LEU A 157 10.20 26.30 -22.13
CA LEU A 157 9.73 27.21 -23.17
C LEU A 157 10.89 27.98 -23.81
N VAL A 158 10.74 28.24 -25.11
CA VAL A 158 11.54 29.15 -25.94
C VAL A 158 11.87 30.44 -25.15
N PRO A 159 13.11 30.95 -25.18
CA PRO A 159 13.43 32.24 -24.58
C PRO A 159 12.48 33.32 -25.09
N PHE A 160 11.89 34.12 -24.19
CA PHE A 160 11.08 35.26 -24.56
C PHE A 160 11.92 36.21 -25.40
N GLN A 161 11.71 36.22 -26.72
CA GLN A 161 12.32 37.18 -27.62
C GLN A 161 11.39 38.41 -27.63
N PRO A 162 11.82 39.56 -27.09
CA PRO A 162 11.00 40.76 -27.14
C PRO A 162 10.76 41.14 -28.61
N PRO A 163 9.59 41.71 -28.95
CA PRO A 163 9.33 42.17 -30.30
C PRO A 163 10.37 43.24 -30.68
N VAL A 164 11.05 43.03 -31.79
CA VAL A 164 11.92 44.04 -32.41
C VAL A 164 11.01 45.14 -32.92
N PHE A 165 11.00 46.29 -32.25
CA PHE A 165 10.39 47.51 -32.78
C PHE A 165 11.34 48.04 -33.86
N GLU A 166 11.02 47.73 -35.12
CA GLU A 166 11.68 48.31 -36.29
C GLU A 166 11.17 49.76 -36.44
N SER A 167 12.03 50.73 -36.12
CA SER A 167 11.75 52.15 -36.35
C SER A 167 11.73 52.41 -37.85
N MET A 168 10.55 52.73 -38.39
CA MET A 168 10.43 53.30 -39.74
C MET A 168 10.89 54.76 -39.67
N ASP A 169 12.07 55.03 -40.21
CA ASP A 169 12.53 56.35 -40.65
C ASP A 169 12.11 56.60 -42.12
#